data_AF-A0A1I0TQ42-F1
#
_entry.id   AF-A0A1I0TQ42-F1
#
_cell.length_a   1.000
_cell.length_b   1.000
_cell.length_c   1.000
_cell.angle_alpha   90.00
_cell.angle_beta   90.00
_cell.angle_gamma   90.00
#
_symmetry.space_group_name_H-M   'P 1'
#
loop_
_entity.id
_entity.type
_entity.pdbx_description
1 polymer ?
#
loop_
_entity_poly.entity_id
_entity_poly.type
_entity_poly.pdbx_seq_one_letter_code
_entity_poly.pdbx_strand_id
1 'polypeptide(L)'
;MSVSMKELVCNVAKKLSDYENMKRIINHPSNYIKIGNRSINPFNELSLSHGLPALCALYGELSEQYPDEGWDVLGHQYMKKIGKQINQHGFSSLSMFTGLAGVGLAAVCLSKGGKRYQNFISNINQVIEERIEEIIDYLKQKPYPNMDDYDAISGVAGIASYCLLFPQEMKKSITLILKYIVDLSQDKQIEDIKAPGWYIPPENSFSEMEKRNWPSGFFNIGLSHGIPALLIVLCNAKKLNIYVDGQDECIQKLADFLIKFQIKDENGAYWGTHVSLEEYKNGSVLNKNTRDAWCYGTPGVAYSLLITGKTLKNQSYIDCAVSGMKLASKRLYDIFSPSFCHGLSGVAYICNRFYEETNISYFRKTAHKLANDIMEFYNDEFPFGFKNIEGSEENKEYYDCVGLIDGTAGILLTLLAIQNSKKTPWDCAFLLSEV
;
A
#
# COMPACT_ATOMS: atom_id res chain seq x y z
N MET A 1 -7.11 -29.45 18.19
CA MET A 1 -8.11 -28.42 18.54
C MET A 1 -7.87 -27.24 17.62
N SER A 2 -8.87 -26.74 16.90
CA SER A 2 -8.71 -25.56 16.04
C SER A 2 -8.48 -24.32 16.92
N VAL A 3 -7.31 -23.70 16.83
CA VAL A 3 -7.00 -22.45 17.54
C VAL A 3 -7.94 -21.35 17.04
N SER A 4 -8.56 -20.59 17.94
CA SER A 4 -9.42 -19.48 17.52
C SER A 4 -8.60 -18.35 16.88
N MET A 5 -9.18 -17.56 15.98
CA MET A 5 -8.46 -16.45 15.33
C MET A 5 -7.90 -15.44 16.35
N LYS A 6 -8.67 -15.13 17.41
CA LYS A 6 -8.18 -14.29 18.52
C LYS A 6 -6.95 -14.91 19.17
N GLU A 7 -7.03 -16.18 19.57
CA GLU A 7 -5.95 -16.88 20.26
C GLU A 7 -4.69 -16.93 19.40
N LEU A 8 -4.83 -17.25 18.11
CA LEU A 8 -3.73 -17.23 17.14
C LEU A 8 -3.08 -15.85 17.09
N VAL A 9 -3.87 -14.80 16.85
CA VAL A 9 -3.34 -13.44 16.70
C VAL A 9 -2.63 -12.99 17.98
N CYS A 10 -3.22 -13.20 19.15
CA CYS A 10 -2.63 -12.82 20.42
C CYS A 10 -1.34 -13.63 20.71
N ASN A 11 -1.31 -14.92 20.38
CA ASN A 11 -0.12 -15.75 20.60
C ASN A 11 1.04 -15.32 19.69
N VAL A 12 0.77 -15.07 18.40
CA VAL A 12 1.79 -14.59 17.46
C VAL A 12 2.26 -13.18 17.83
N ALA A 13 1.34 -12.28 18.21
CA ALA A 13 1.71 -10.95 18.67
C ALA A 13 2.61 -10.97 19.91
N LYS A 14 2.43 -11.91 20.84
CA LYS A 14 3.34 -12.11 21.97
C LYS A 14 4.73 -12.58 21.53
N LYS A 15 4.84 -13.45 20.52
CA LYS A 15 6.16 -13.85 19.97
C LYS A 15 6.90 -12.66 19.36
N LEU A 16 6.16 -11.73 18.75
CA LEU A 16 6.70 -10.50 18.17
C LEU A 16 7.15 -9.47 19.22
N SER A 17 6.91 -9.67 20.53
CA SER A 17 7.22 -8.65 21.55
C SER A 17 8.65 -8.69 22.06
N ASP A 18 9.38 -9.79 21.83
CA ASP A 18 10.80 -9.90 22.19
C ASP A 18 11.66 -9.28 21.07
N TYR A 19 12.01 -8.00 21.25
CA TYR A 19 12.81 -7.25 20.29
C TYR A 19 14.18 -7.89 19.99
N GLU A 20 14.90 -8.40 21.00
CA GLU A 20 16.25 -8.92 20.77
C GLU A 20 16.20 -10.25 20.04
N ASN A 21 15.26 -11.13 20.40
CA ASN A 21 15.05 -12.38 19.68
C ASN A 21 14.56 -12.13 18.26
N MET A 22 13.58 -11.24 18.08
CA MET A 22 13.08 -10.84 16.76
C MET A 22 14.22 -10.31 15.89
N LYS A 23 15.04 -9.38 16.42
CA LYS A 23 16.19 -8.81 15.72
C LYS A 23 17.21 -9.89 15.34
N ARG A 24 17.48 -10.86 16.21
CA ARG A 24 18.37 -11.98 15.89
C ARG A 24 17.83 -12.83 14.73
N ILE A 25 16.54 -13.12 14.70
CA ILE A 25 15.90 -13.94 13.65
C ILE A 25 15.90 -13.22 12.30
N ILE A 26 15.39 -11.98 12.23
CA ILE A 26 15.26 -11.24 10.97
C ILE A 26 16.62 -10.90 10.35
N ASN A 27 17.69 -10.79 11.15
CA ASN A 27 19.05 -10.57 10.66
C ASN A 27 19.82 -11.88 10.36
N HIS A 28 19.18 -13.04 10.49
CA HIS A 28 19.79 -14.30 10.09
C HIS A 28 20.01 -14.32 8.55
N PRO A 29 21.14 -14.83 8.03
CA PRO A 29 21.44 -14.82 6.59
C PRO A 29 20.39 -15.49 5.69
N SER A 30 19.58 -16.41 6.24
CA SER A 30 18.46 -17.02 5.51
C SER A 30 17.35 -16.02 5.15
N ASN A 31 17.30 -14.87 5.80
CA ASN A 31 16.30 -13.83 5.55
C ASN A 31 16.77 -12.78 4.52
N TYR A 32 17.94 -12.98 3.92
CA TYR A 32 18.50 -12.01 2.98
C TYR A 32 18.04 -12.36 1.56
N ILE A 33 17.54 -11.35 0.85
CA ILE A 33 17.06 -11.48 -0.52
C ILE A 33 18.25 -11.32 -1.47
N LYS A 34 18.37 -12.24 -2.43
CA LYS A 34 19.40 -12.18 -3.47
C LYS A 34 18.90 -11.37 -4.65
N ILE A 35 19.56 -10.26 -4.94
CA ILE A 35 19.30 -9.42 -6.12
C ILE A 35 20.58 -9.35 -6.94
N GLY A 36 20.62 -10.13 -8.03
CA GLY A 36 21.84 -10.34 -8.81
C GLY A 36 22.97 -10.89 -7.93
N ASN A 37 24.09 -10.17 -7.86
CA ASN A 37 25.25 -10.56 -7.04
C ASN A 37 25.21 -9.98 -5.61
N ARG A 38 24.13 -9.29 -5.22
CA ARG A 38 24.00 -8.67 -3.90
C ARG A 38 23.04 -9.46 -3.02
N SER A 39 23.36 -9.52 -1.73
CA SER A 39 22.50 -10.06 -0.70
C SER A 39 22.05 -8.90 0.19
N ILE A 40 20.74 -8.66 0.25
CA ILE A 40 20.16 -7.51 0.94
C ILE A 40 19.26 -8.00 2.06
N ASN A 41 19.47 -7.47 3.26
CA ASN A 41 18.54 -7.65 4.35
C ASN A 41 17.41 -6.61 4.22
N PRO A 42 16.14 -7.03 4.05
CA PRO A 42 15.03 -6.10 3.92
C PRO A 42 14.69 -5.38 5.24
N PHE A 43 15.15 -5.89 6.39
CA PHE A 43 14.84 -5.29 7.69
C PHE A 43 15.47 -3.90 7.86
N ASN A 44 14.61 -2.91 8.09
CA ASN A 44 14.99 -1.58 8.51
C ASN A 44 14.10 -1.15 9.69
N GLU A 45 14.72 -0.89 10.84
CA GLU A 45 14.02 -0.59 12.11
C GLU A 45 13.01 0.57 11.98
N LEU A 46 13.28 1.57 11.14
CA LEU A 46 12.44 2.75 10.97
C LEU A 46 11.44 2.64 9.80
N SER A 47 11.47 1.54 9.04
CA SER A 47 10.54 1.34 7.93
C SER A 47 9.20 0.78 8.39
N LEU A 48 8.09 1.31 7.88
CA LEU A 48 6.78 0.68 8.07
C LEU A 48 6.66 -0.62 7.26
N SER A 49 7.37 -0.73 6.14
CA SER A 49 7.34 -1.93 5.30
C SER A 49 7.87 -3.18 6.00
N HIS A 50 8.99 -3.05 6.74
CA HIS A 50 9.73 -4.20 7.30
C HIS A 50 10.11 -4.06 8.78
N GLY A 51 9.81 -2.92 9.42
CA GLY A 51 10.40 -2.52 10.70
C GLY A 51 9.43 -2.39 11.88
N LEU A 52 9.89 -1.64 12.88
CA LEU A 52 9.19 -1.44 14.15
C LEU A 52 7.87 -0.66 14.02
N PRO A 53 7.72 0.33 13.12
CA PRO A 53 6.43 1.02 12.94
C PRO A 53 5.26 0.07 12.63
N ALA A 54 5.49 -1.04 11.91
CA ALA A 54 4.46 -2.03 11.64
C ALA A 54 3.96 -2.72 12.92
N LEU A 55 4.88 -3.04 13.83
CA LEU A 55 4.55 -3.62 15.13
C LEU A 55 3.78 -2.62 16.00
N CYS A 56 4.15 -1.34 15.97
CA CYS A 56 3.38 -0.29 16.64
C CYS A 56 1.94 -0.21 16.10
N ALA A 57 1.73 -0.30 14.78
CA ALA A 57 0.39 -0.36 14.19
C ALA A 57 -0.40 -1.59 14.69
N LEU A 58 0.21 -2.78 14.67
CA LEU A 58 -0.38 -4.01 15.21
C LEU A 58 -0.78 -3.89 16.68
N TYR A 59 0.13 -3.41 17.54
CA TYR A 59 -0.14 -3.27 18.97
C TYR A 59 -1.17 -2.18 19.28
N GLY A 60 -1.23 -1.13 18.46
CA GLY A 60 -2.29 -0.12 18.52
C GLY A 60 -3.66 -0.73 18.27
N GLU A 61 -3.80 -1.48 17.16
CA GLU A 61 -5.04 -2.18 16.83
C GLU A 61 -5.45 -3.18 17.92
N LEU A 62 -4.50 -4.01 18.39
CA LEU A 62 -4.73 -4.94 19.49
C LEU A 62 -5.15 -4.24 20.78
N SER A 63 -4.58 -3.08 21.09
CA SER A 63 -4.96 -2.33 22.28
C SER A 63 -6.36 -1.71 22.17
N GLU A 64 -6.83 -1.38 20.98
CA GLU A 64 -8.22 -0.94 20.79
C GLU A 64 -9.20 -2.11 20.87
N GLN A 65 -8.84 -3.28 20.34
CA GLN A 65 -9.71 -4.46 20.35
C GLN A 65 -9.72 -5.19 21.70
N TYR A 66 -8.59 -5.21 22.41
CA TYR A 66 -8.37 -5.92 23.68
C TYR A 66 -7.63 -5.02 24.70
N PRO A 67 -8.29 -3.98 25.23
CA PRO A 67 -7.64 -2.91 25.99
C PRO A 67 -6.94 -3.35 27.29
N ASP A 68 -7.38 -4.43 27.92
CA ASP A 68 -6.88 -4.87 29.24
C ASP A 68 -5.73 -5.88 29.17
N GLU A 69 -5.22 -6.17 27.97
CA GLU A 69 -4.19 -7.21 27.74
C GLU A 69 -2.75 -6.64 27.63
N GLY A 70 -2.56 -5.34 27.88
CA GLY A 70 -1.24 -4.70 27.97
C GLY A 70 -0.53 -4.47 26.62
N TRP A 71 -1.26 -4.56 25.50
CA TRP A 71 -0.71 -4.38 24.15
C TRP A 71 -0.12 -2.98 23.94
N ASP A 72 -0.69 -1.94 24.54
CA ASP A 72 -0.18 -0.58 24.44
C ASP A 72 1.20 -0.41 25.09
N VAL A 73 1.48 -1.16 26.16
CA VAL A 73 2.81 -1.18 26.79
C VAL A 73 3.86 -1.74 25.83
N LEU A 74 3.53 -2.82 25.12
CA LEU A 74 4.42 -3.40 24.10
C LEU A 74 4.63 -2.44 22.94
N GLY A 75 3.57 -1.85 22.41
CA GLY A 75 3.64 -0.82 21.37
C GLY A 75 4.48 0.39 21.78
N HIS A 76 4.35 0.84 23.04
CA HIS A 76 5.13 1.95 23.58
C HIS A 76 6.63 1.63 23.68
N GLN A 77 7.02 0.39 23.99
CA GLN A 77 8.43 -0.02 24.00
C GLN A 77 9.08 0.14 22.62
N TYR A 78 8.38 -0.24 21.55
CA TYR A 78 8.85 -0.04 20.19
C TYR A 78 8.87 1.43 19.80
N MET A 79 7.85 2.21 20.18
CA MET A 79 7.82 3.65 19.90
C MET A 79 8.99 4.40 20.55
N LYS A 80 9.41 4.02 21.76
CA LYS A 80 10.64 4.56 22.39
C LYS A 80 11.90 4.23 21.58
N LYS A 81 12.01 3.01 21.03
CA LYS A 81 13.14 2.61 20.19
C LYS A 81 13.18 3.42 18.90
N ILE A 82 12.03 3.61 18.24
CA ILE A 82 11.88 4.47 17.07
C ILE A 82 12.33 5.90 17.37
N GLY A 83 11.84 6.51 18.45
CA GLY A 83 12.25 7.85 18.85
C GLY A 83 13.75 7.97 19.13
N LYS A 84 14.36 6.96 19.75
CA LYS A 84 15.81 6.92 19.97
C LYS A 84 16.57 6.85 18.65
N GLN A 85 16.14 6.00 17.71
CA GLN A 85 16.78 5.84 16.40
C GLN A 85 16.71 7.14 15.58
N ILE A 86 15.56 7.80 15.55
CA ILE A 86 15.39 9.09 14.87
C ILE A 86 16.27 10.17 15.49
N ASN A 87 16.34 10.24 16.82
CA ASN A 87 17.20 11.22 17.50
C ASN A 87 18.70 10.99 17.25
N GLN A 88 19.11 9.73 17.03
CA GLN A 88 20.52 9.37 16.84
C GLN A 88 20.97 9.47 15.38
N HIS A 89 20.13 9.05 14.44
CA HIS A 89 20.50 8.87 13.04
C HIS A 89 19.68 9.72 12.06
N GLY A 90 18.69 10.45 12.54
CA GLY A 90 17.74 11.18 11.71
C GLY A 90 16.75 10.26 10.99
N PHE A 91 16.22 10.74 9.87
CA PHE A 91 15.34 10.01 8.96
C PHE A 91 15.84 10.17 7.53
N SER A 92 15.53 9.20 6.65
CA SER A 92 16.03 9.17 5.27
C SER A 92 15.05 9.71 4.24
N SER A 93 13.75 9.75 4.55
CA SER A 93 12.70 10.24 3.65
C SER A 93 11.43 10.63 4.41
N LEU A 94 10.50 11.30 3.72
CA LEU A 94 9.16 11.58 4.25
C LEU A 94 8.15 10.46 3.96
N SER A 95 8.54 9.42 3.21
CA SER A 95 7.62 8.45 2.61
C SER A 95 6.80 7.63 3.61
N MET A 96 5.73 7.02 3.11
CA MET A 96 4.86 6.15 3.91
C MET A 96 5.59 4.88 4.38
N PHE A 97 6.29 4.17 3.50
CA PHE A 97 6.79 2.84 3.86
C PHE A 97 8.22 2.80 4.35
N THR A 98 9.02 3.84 4.11
CA THR A 98 10.42 3.91 4.52
C THR A 98 10.79 5.17 5.29
N GLY A 99 9.84 6.09 5.49
CA GLY A 99 10.10 7.43 6.03
C GLY A 99 9.18 7.86 7.17
N LEU A 100 9.17 9.18 7.41
CA LEU A 100 8.47 9.79 8.53
C LEU A 100 6.95 9.62 8.51
N ALA A 101 6.30 9.61 7.34
CA ALA A 101 4.85 9.42 7.28
C ALA A 101 4.44 8.06 7.86
N GLY A 102 5.23 7.00 7.62
CA GLY A 102 5.00 5.68 8.23
C GLY A 102 5.20 5.66 9.74
N VAL A 103 6.21 6.36 10.23
CA VAL A 103 6.45 6.52 11.66
C VAL A 103 5.32 7.31 12.32
N GLY A 104 4.87 8.39 11.69
CA GLY A 104 3.73 9.19 12.12
C GLY A 104 2.47 8.33 12.19
N LEU A 105 2.18 7.55 11.14
CA LEU A 105 1.03 6.64 11.11
C LEU A 105 1.07 5.61 12.25
N ALA A 106 2.24 5.04 12.53
CA ALA A 106 2.42 4.13 13.65
C ALA A 106 2.13 4.80 15.02
N ALA A 107 2.53 6.07 15.19
CA ALA A 107 2.19 6.84 16.39
C ALA A 107 0.70 7.16 16.48
N VAL A 108 0.04 7.45 15.36
CA VAL A 108 -1.42 7.63 15.29
C VAL A 108 -2.14 6.36 15.73
N CYS A 109 -1.72 5.18 15.27
CA CYS A 109 -2.32 3.90 15.68
C CYS A 109 -2.19 3.64 17.19
N LEU A 110 -1.11 4.10 17.83
CA LEU A 110 -0.91 3.98 19.29
C LEU A 110 -1.49 5.14 20.11
N SER A 111 -2.09 6.14 19.45
CA SER A 111 -2.45 7.42 20.08
C SER A 111 -3.68 7.34 21.00
N LYS A 112 -4.42 6.22 21.04
CA LYS A 112 -5.72 6.12 21.75
C LYS A 112 -6.68 7.25 21.32
N GLY A 113 -6.85 7.42 20.01
CA GLY A 113 -7.68 8.49 19.43
C GLY A 113 -7.12 9.89 19.71
N GLY A 114 -5.80 10.07 19.59
CA GLY A 114 -5.13 11.36 19.79
C GLY A 114 -4.90 11.77 21.25
N LYS A 115 -5.13 10.88 22.22
CA LYS A 115 -4.88 11.12 23.65
C LYS A 115 -3.42 10.92 24.07
N ARG A 116 -2.61 10.27 23.23
CA ARG A 116 -1.17 10.04 23.43
C ARG A 116 -0.39 10.48 22.21
N TYR A 117 0.92 10.70 22.39
CA TYR A 117 1.87 11.02 21.32
C TYR A 117 1.62 12.33 20.56
N GLN A 118 0.81 13.26 21.09
CA GLN A 118 0.44 14.50 20.40
C GLN A 118 1.66 15.29 19.94
N ASN A 119 2.64 15.52 20.84
CA ASN A 119 3.85 16.25 20.49
C ASN A 119 4.70 15.52 19.44
N PHE A 120 4.76 14.19 19.51
CA PHE A 120 5.54 13.39 18.55
C PHE A 120 4.91 13.46 17.15
N ILE A 121 3.59 13.31 17.06
CA ILE A 121 2.81 13.40 15.82
C ILE A 121 2.91 14.81 15.25
N SER A 122 2.69 15.85 16.07
CA SER A 122 2.76 17.25 15.62
C SER A 122 4.16 17.63 15.10
N ASN A 123 5.23 17.15 15.74
CA ASN A 123 6.59 17.35 15.23
C ASN A 123 6.81 16.69 13.86
N ILE A 124 6.27 15.48 13.64
CA ILE A 124 6.35 14.82 12.33
C ILE A 124 5.55 15.61 11.29
N ASN A 125 4.34 16.05 11.62
CA ASN A 125 3.49 16.86 10.75
C ASN A 125 4.22 18.13 10.32
N GLN A 126 4.82 18.85 11.27
CA GLN A 126 5.60 20.06 11.01
C GLN A 126 6.78 19.79 10.07
N VAL A 127 7.56 18.73 10.30
CA VAL A 127 8.70 18.40 9.42
C VAL A 127 8.23 18.12 7.99
N ILE A 128 7.10 17.41 7.81
CA ILE A 128 6.54 17.17 6.48
C ILE A 128 6.09 18.49 5.83
N GLU A 129 5.35 19.32 6.56
CA GLU A 129 4.87 20.64 6.11
C GLU A 129 6.00 21.60 5.68
N GLU A 130 7.13 21.56 6.38
CA GLU A 130 8.29 22.40 6.08
C GLU A 130 9.08 21.90 4.85
N ARG A 131 9.14 20.58 4.63
CA ARG A 131 10.01 19.96 3.62
C ARG A 131 9.32 19.68 2.28
N ILE A 132 7.99 19.54 2.28
CA ILE A 132 7.26 19.07 1.10
C ILE A 132 7.41 20.00 -0.11
N GLU A 133 7.51 21.31 0.11
CA GLU A 133 7.63 22.30 -0.97
C GLU A 133 8.93 22.12 -1.77
N GLU A 134 10.06 21.95 -1.07
CA GLU A 134 11.36 21.67 -1.70
C GLU A 134 11.34 20.38 -2.52
N ILE A 135 10.64 19.34 -2.02
CA ILE A 135 10.47 18.07 -2.74
C ILE A 135 9.66 18.28 -4.01
N ILE A 136 8.49 18.94 -3.91
CA ILE A 136 7.63 19.19 -5.07
C ILE A 136 8.36 20.03 -6.13
N ASP A 137 9.10 21.06 -5.73
CA ASP A 137 9.87 21.90 -6.65
C ASP A 137 10.94 21.10 -7.39
N TYR A 138 11.63 20.19 -6.70
CA TYR A 138 12.59 19.27 -7.31
C TYR A 138 11.89 18.32 -8.30
N LEU A 139 10.76 17.73 -7.92
CA LEU A 139 10.02 16.80 -8.79
C LEU A 139 9.52 17.49 -10.07
N LYS A 140 9.09 18.76 -9.98
CA LYS A 140 8.64 19.56 -11.13
C LYS A 140 9.74 19.87 -12.14
N GLN A 141 11.01 19.84 -11.73
CA GLN A 141 12.15 20.06 -12.63
C GLN A 141 12.50 18.83 -13.46
N LYS A 142 12.00 17.64 -13.10
CA LYS A 142 12.29 16.42 -13.84
C LYS A 142 11.55 16.41 -15.18
N PRO A 143 12.23 16.08 -16.30
CA PRO A 143 11.57 15.96 -17.60
C PRO A 143 10.54 14.82 -17.60
N TYR A 144 10.89 13.71 -16.94
CA TYR A 144 10.06 12.52 -16.75
C TYR A 144 10.11 12.06 -15.30
N PRO A 145 9.01 11.52 -14.77
CA PRO A 145 8.98 10.94 -13.43
C PRO A 145 9.73 9.61 -13.37
N ASN A 146 10.09 9.23 -12.15
CA ASN A 146 10.35 7.86 -11.72
C ASN A 146 9.12 7.37 -10.95
N MET A 147 8.94 6.05 -10.78
CA MET A 147 7.79 5.52 -10.03
C MET A 147 7.76 6.05 -8.59
N ASP A 148 8.92 6.08 -7.93
CA ASP A 148 9.09 6.51 -6.55
C ASP A 148 8.91 8.02 -6.34
N ASP A 149 8.75 8.81 -7.40
CA ASP A 149 8.41 10.24 -7.31
C ASP A 149 6.95 10.44 -6.87
N TYR A 150 6.04 9.59 -7.37
CA TYR A 150 4.59 9.77 -7.18
C TYR A 150 3.90 8.64 -6.44
N ASP A 151 4.53 7.48 -6.30
CA ASP A 151 3.85 6.29 -5.82
C ASP A 151 3.37 6.28 -4.34
N ALA A 152 2.69 5.19 -3.95
CA ALA A 152 2.20 4.98 -2.60
C ALA A 152 3.29 4.53 -1.61
N ILE A 153 4.40 4.00 -2.11
CA ILE A 153 5.46 3.39 -1.30
C ILE A 153 6.44 4.46 -0.77
N SER A 154 7.08 5.13 -1.70
CA SER A 154 8.17 6.10 -1.52
C SER A 154 7.75 7.53 -1.89
N GLY A 155 6.78 7.66 -2.79
CA GLY A 155 6.41 8.93 -3.41
C GLY A 155 5.34 9.73 -2.68
N VAL A 156 4.89 10.79 -3.36
CA VAL A 156 3.98 11.77 -2.78
C VAL A 156 2.58 11.24 -2.49
N ALA A 157 2.12 10.16 -3.15
CA ALA A 157 0.81 9.59 -2.83
C ALA A 157 0.79 8.96 -1.43
N GLY A 158 1.87 8.28 -1.05
CA GLY A 158 2.05 7.75 0.31
C GLY A 158 2.09 8.87 1.35
N ILE A 159 2.85 9.93 1.07
CA ILE A 159 2.92 11.12 1.95
C ILE A 159 1.53 11.75 2.11
N ALA A 160 0.82 11.98 1.00
CA ALA A 160 -0.53 12.55 1.01
C ALA A 160 -1.50 11.70 1.83
N SER A 161 -1.44 10.37 1.73
CA SER A 161 -2.29 9.47 2.53
C SER A 161 -2.17 9.74 4.04
N TYR A 162 -0.95 9.98 4.53
CA TYR A 162 -0.72 10.38 5.91
C TYR A 162 -1.24 11.79 6.20
N CYS A 163 -0.92 12.77 5.35
CA CYS A 163 -1.36 14.15 5.54
C CYS A 163 -2.89 14.28 5.62
N LEU A 164 -3.63 13.46 4.86
CA LEU A 164 -5.10 13.44 4.86
C LEU A 164 -5.71 13.01 6.21
N LEU A 165 -4.95 12.42 7.13
CA LEU A 165 -5.38 12.21 8.52
C LEU A 165 -5.48 13.53 9.32
N PHE A 166 -4.83 14.59 8.84
CA PHE A 166 -4.74 15.90 9.48
C PHE A 166 -5.09 17.03 8.51
N PRO A 167 -6.28 17.03 7.88
CA PRO A 167 -6.58 17.87 6.72
C PRO A 167 -6.51 19.38 6.97
N GLN A 168 -6.76 19.81 8.21
CA GLN A 168 -6.66 21.22 8.59
C GLN A 168 -5.23 21.65 8.92
N GLU A 169 -4.48 20.81 9.65
CA GLU A 169 -3.10 21.09 10.03
C GLU A 169 -2.15 21.01 8.83
N MET A 170 -2.38 20.03 7.95
CA MET A 170 -1.49 19.72 6.83
C MET A 170 -2.03 20.17 5.46
N LYS A 171 -2.87 21.21 5.45
CA LYS A 171 -3.55 21.68 4.24
C LYS A 171 -2.57 22.13 3.15
N LYS A 172 -1.45 22.75 3.52
CA LYS A 172 -0.44 23.21 2.55
C LYS A 172 0.21 22.01 1.85
N SER A 173 0.66 21.00 2.58
CA SER A 173 1.23 19.76 2.00
C SER A 173 0.26 19.08 1.06
N ILE A 174 -0.99 18.89 1.50
CA ILE A 174 -2.02 18.27 0.67
C ILE A 174 -2.21 19.08 -0.62
N THR A 175 -2.37 20.40 -0.52
CA THR A 175 -2.58 21.28 -1.69
C THR A 175 -1.43 21.21 -2.68
N LEU A 176 -0.17 21.24 -2.21
CA LEU A 176 1.01 21.15 -3.05
C LEU A 176 1.12 19.81 -3.78
N ILE A 177 0.83 18.70 -3.07
CA ILE A 177 0.83 17.37 -3.67
C ILE A 177 -0.28 17.25 -4.72
N LEU A 178 -1.51 17.71 -4.42
CA LEU A 178 -2.61 17.65 -5.40
C LEU A 178 -2.29 18.45 -6.67
N LYS A 179 -1.71 19.65 -6.54
CA LYS A 179 -1.25 20.44 -7.70
C LYS A 179 -0.21 19.71 -8.51
N TYR A 180 0.77 19.09 -7.85
CA TYR A 180 1.77 18.26 -8.53
C TYR A 180 1.14 17.08 -9.28
N ILE A 181 0.15 16.39 -8.70
CA ILE A 181 -0.56 15.30 -9.36
C ILE A 181 -1.31 15.80 -10.60
N VAL A 182 -1.98 16.96 -10.52
CA VAL A 182 -2.64 17.59 -11.67
C VAL A 182 -1.62 17.96 -12.75
N ASP A 183 -0.48 18.55 -12.39
CA ASP A 183 0.60 18.90 -13.31
C ASP A 183 1.18 17.65 -14.00
N LEU A 184 1.42 16.57 -13.23
CA LEU A 184 1.88 15.27 -13.73
C LEU A 184 0.89 14.64 -14.72
N SER A 185 -0.40 14.93 -14.56
CA SER A 185 -1.44 14.40 -15.44
C SER A 185 -1.55 15.09 -16.79
N GLN A 186 -0.90 16.23 -16.99
CA GLN A 186 -0.92 16.95 -18.26
C GLN A 186 -0.21 16.16 -19.36
N ASP A 187 -0.69 16.27 -20.60
CA ASP A 187 -0.05 15.58 -21.73
C ASP A 187 1.29 16.23 -22.08
N LYS A 188 2.27 15.40 -22.38
CA LYS A 188 3.59 15.77 -22.88
C LYS A 188 3.76 15.23 -24.30
N GLN A 189 4.53 15.95 -25.11
CA GLN A 189 4.97 15.45 -26.41
C GLN A 189 6.07 14.42 -26.18
N ILE A 190 5.83 13.17 -26.58
CA ILE A 190 6.78 12.05 -26.51
C ILE A 190 6.90 11.52 -27.93
N GLU A 191 8.07 11.73 -28.56
CA GLU A 191 8.28 11.43 -29.97
C GLU A 191 7.18 12.05 -30.86
N ASP A 192 6.44 11.21 -31.57
CA ASP A 192 5.36 11.54 -32.49
C ASP A 192 3.97 11.59 -31.84
N ILE A 193 3.86 11.31 -30.53
CA ILE A 193 2.58 11.24 -29.82
C ILE A 193 2.46 12.24 -28.66
N LYS A 194 1.22 12.59 -28.33
CA LYS A 194 0.89 13.19 -27.03
C LYS A 194 0.55 12.06 -26.08
N ALA A 195 1.30 11.95 -25.00
CA ALA A 195 1.08 10.94 -23.97
C ALA A 195 0.98 11.60 -22.58
N PRO A 196 0.30 10.97 -21.62
CA PRO A 196 0.19 11.51 -20.28
C PRO A 196 1.55 11.70 -19.60
N GLY A 197 1.68 12.74 -18.78
CA GLY A 197 2.94 13.12 -18.13
C GLY A 197 3.49 12.12 -17.11
N TRP A 198 2.72 11.10 -16.73
CA TRP A 198 3.16 9.96 -15.91
C TRP A 198 3.81 8.81 -16.72
N TYR A 199 4.06 9.02 -18.01
CA TYR A 199 4.92 8.14 -18.80
C TYR A 199 6.32 8.03 -18.20
N ILE A 200 6.82 6.81 -18.07
CA ILE A 200 8.17 6.49 -17.58
C ILE A 200 9.00 6.00 -18.77
N PRO A 201 10.07 6.73 -19.16
CA PRO A 201 10.96 6.29 -20.21
C PRO A 201 11.86 5.12 -19.73
N PRO A 202 12.42 4.32 -20.65
CA PRO A 202 13.28 3.19 -20.31
C PRO A 202 14.43 3.55 -19.36
N GLU A 203 15.01 4.73 -19.51
CA GLU A 203 16.12 5.23 -18.70
C GLU A 203 15.75 5.37 -17.21
N ASN A 204 14.47 5.60 -16.92
CA ASN A 204 13.91 5.74 -15.57
C ASN A 204 13.29 4.43 -15.03
N SER A 205 13.46 3.30 -15.73
CA SER A 205 12.99 2.00 -15.23
C SER A 205 13.79 1.55 -14.01
N PHE A 206 13.13 0.90 -13.06
CA PHE A 206 13.74 0.53 -11.78
C PHE A 206 14.74 -0.64 -11.89
N SER A 207 14.60 -1.50 -12.91
CA SER A 207 15.55 -2.58 -13.18
C SER A 207 15.81 -2.84 -14.67
N GLU A 208 16.94 -3.48 -14.97
CA GLU A 208 17.29 -3.95 -16.32
C GLU A 208 16.31 -5.01 -16.87
N MET A 209 15.57 -5.70 -16.01
CA MET A 209 14.50 -6.59 -16.43
C MET A 209 13.31 -5.79 -16.97
N GLU A 210 12.92 -4.73 -16.28
CA GLU A 210 11.82 -3.87 -16.72
C GLU A 210 12.19 -3.13 -18.01
N LYS A 211 13.44 -2.63 -18.14
CA LYS A 211 13.93 -2.04 -19.40
C LYS A 211 13.79 -2.99 -20.59
N ARG A 212 14.03 -4.30 -20.38
CA ARG A 212 13.85 -5.32 -21.41
C ARG A 212 12.37 -5.62 -21.70
N ASN A 213 11.52 -5.57 -20.67
CA ASN A 213 10.08 -5.78 -20.84
C ASN A 213 9.38 -4.60 -21.52
N TRP A 214 9.89 -3.37 -21.31
CA TRP A 214 9.33 -2.12 -21.84
C TRP A 214 10.44 -1.25 -22.46
N PRO A 215 11.00 -1.66 -23.61
CA PRO A 215 12.13 -0.98 -24.24
C PRO A 215 11.78 0.42 -24.78
N SER A 216 10.49 0.73 -24.92
CA SER A 216 9.98 2.06 -25.28
C SER A 216 9.27 2.76 -24.13
N GLY A 217 9.48 2.32 -22.89
CA GLY A 217 8.85 2.88 -21.71
C GLY A 217 7.40 2.44 -21.51
N PHE A 218 6.81 2.91 -20.40
CA PHE A 218 5.51 2.41 -19.93
C PHE A 218 4.78 3.41 -19.03
N PHE A 219 3.53 3.07 -18.72
CA PHE A 219 2.70 3.69 -17.70
C PHE A 219 2.41 2.65 -16.60
N ASN A 220 2.75 2.97 -15.35
CA ASN A 220 2.49 2.07 -14.23
C ASN A 220 1.01 2.16 -13.81
N ILE A 221 0.32 1.01 -13.79
CA ILE A 221 -1.09 0.91 -13.40
C ILE A 221 -1.29 0.06 -12.14
N GLY A 222 -0.23 -0.33 -11.44
CA GLY A 222 -0.32 -0.94 -10.11
C GLY A 222 -0.70 0.09 -9.06
N LEU A 223 -1.41 -0.31 -8.01
CA LEU A 223 -1.76 0.61 -6.92
C LEU A 223 -0.54 0.99 -6.08
N SER A 224 0.46 0.11 -5.91
CA SER A 224 1.62 0.47 -5.11
C SER A 224 2.53 1.50 -5.79
N HIS A 225 2.65 1.45 -7.13
CA HIS A 225 3.64 2.20 -7.93
C HIS A 225 3.07 3.09 -9.04
N GLY A 226 1.75 3.13 -9.19
CA GLY A 226 1.08 3.66 -10.37
C GLY A 226 -0.04 4.66 -10.06
N ILE A 227 -0.76 5.03 -11.12
CA ILE A 227 -1.82 6.03 -11.08
C ILE A 227 -3.04 5.70 -10.19
N PRO A 228 -3.39 4.44 -9.86
CA PRO A 228 -4.47 4.17 -8.91
C PRO A 228 -4.27 4.84 -7.54
N ALA A 229 -3.01 5.00 -7.09
CA ALA A 229 -2.71 5.67 -5.83
C ALA A 229 -3.08 7.16 -5.87
N LEU A 230 -2.65 7.84 -6.94
CA LEU A 230 -2.95 9.25 -7.19
C LEU A 230 -4.45 9.49 -7.26
N LEU A 231 -5.15 8.58 -7.94
CA LEU A 231 -6.60 8.64 -8.10
C LEU A 231 -7.33 8.58 -6.74
N ILE A 232 -6.91 7.67 -5.84
CA ILE A 232 -7.48 7.59 -4.50
C ILE A 232 -7.17 8.86 -3.69
N VAL A 233 -5.94 9.37 -3.76
CA VAL A 233 -5.55 10.62 -3.07
C VAL A 233 -6.43 11.81 -3.51
N LEU A 234 -6.61 12.00 -4.83
CA LEU A 234 -7.46 13.06 -5.37
C LEU A 234 -8.92 12.93 -4.91
N CYS A 235 -9.47 11.71 -4.92
CA CYS A 235 -10.83 11.45 -4.46
C CYS A 235 -11.00 11.70 -2.96
N ASN A 236 -10.02 11.27 -2.17
CA ASN A 236 -10.01 11.43 -0.72
C ASN A 236 -9.88 12.90 -0.31
N ALA A 237 -9.03 13.68 -0.98
CA ALA A 237 -8.98 15.13 -0.81
C ALA A 237 -10.33 15.80 -1.13
N LYS A 238 -11.00 15.36 -2.20
CA LYS A 238 -12.32 15.87 -2.58
C LYS A 238 -13.38 15.60 -1.50
N LYS A 239 -13.40 14.39 -0.93
CA LYS A 239 -14.29 14.03 0.20
C LYS A 239 -14.07 14.94 1.42
N LEU A 240 -12.81 15.33 1.65
CA LEU A 240 -12.40 16.25 2.71
C LEU A 240 -12.57 17.74 2.34
N ASN A 241 -13.20 18.05 1.21
CA ASN A 241 -13.43 19.39 0.70
C ASN A 241 -12.13 20.20 0.45
N ILE A 242 -11.06 19.52 0.03
CA ILE A 242 -9.80 20.12 -0.40
C ILE A 242 -9.74 20.03 -1.93
N TYR A 243 -9.71 21.20 -2.57
CA TYR A 243 -9.80 21.35 -4.02
C TYR A 243 -8.61 22.12 -4.59
N VAL A 244 -8.16 21.73 -5.78
CA VAL A 244 -7.22 22.48 -6.62
C VAL A 244 -7.73 22.54 -8.05
N ASP A 245 -7.29 23.54 -8.83
CA ASP A 245 -7.66 23.68 -10.23
C ASP A 245 -7.23 22.45 -11.04
N GLY A 246 -8.10 21.96 -11.93
CA GLY A 246 -7.82 20.79 -12.77
C GLY A 246 -7.99 19.43 -12.07
N GLN A 247 -8.40 19.39 -10.81
CA GLN A 247 -8.51 18.15 -10.03
C GLN A 247 -9.56 17.18 -10.59
N ASP A 248 -10.72 17.67 -11.02
CA ASP A 248 -11.80 16.80 -11.52
C ASP A 248 -11.46 16.23 -12.90
N GLU A 249 -10.86 17.04 -13.77
CA GLU A 249 -10.34 16.61 -15.06
C GLU A 249 -9.22 15.56 -14.89
N CYS A 250 -8.34 15.76 -13.90
CA CYS A 250 -7.30 14.81 -13.55
C CYS A 250 -7.89 13.47 -13.10
N ILE A 251 -8.85 13.48 -12.16
CA ILE A 251 -9.55 12.26 -11.70
C ILE A 251 -10.16 11.52 -12.88
N GLN A 252 -10.92 12.22 -13.72
CA GLN A 252 -11.57 11.65 -14.89
C GLN A 252 -10.56 11.02 -15.86
N LYS A 253 -9.46 11.73 -16.16
CA LYS A 253 -8.41 11.27 -17.07
C LYS A 253 -7.71 10.01 -16.57
N LEU A 254 -7.36 9.94 -15.29
CA LEU A 254 -6.73 8.76 -14.68
C LEU A 254 -7.69 7.55 -14.71
N ALA A 255 -8.96 7.76 -14.34
CA ALA A 255 -9.97 6.70 -14.34
C ALA A 255 -10.23 6.17 -15.76
N ASP A 256 -10.40 7.05 -16.74
CA ASP A 256 -10.62 6.66 -18.13
C ASP A 256 -9.42 5.94 -18.73
N PHE A 257 -8.19 6.29 -18.34
CA PHE A 257 -7.00 5.54 -18.73
C PHE A 257 -7.08 4.09 -18.24
N LEU A 258 -7.42 3.88 -16.96
CA LEU A 258 -7.59 2.54 -16.40
C LEU A 258 -8.74 1.78 -17.07
N ILE A 259 -9.85 2.44 -17.39
CA ILE A 259 -10.96 1.79 -18.11
C ILE A 259 -10.57 1.40 -19.54
N LYS A 260 -9.83 2.26 -20.24
CA LYS A 260 -9.41 2.04 -21.62
C LYS A 260 -8.48 0.83 -21.75
N PHE A 261 -7.51 0.69 -20.84
CA PHE A 261 -6.46 -0.34 -20.92
C PHE A 261 -6.76 -1.57 -20.05
N GLN A 262 -8.01 -1.97 -19.99
CA GLN A 262 -8.40 -3.27 -19.45
C GLN A 262 -7.97 -4.40 -20.38
N ILE A 263 -7.55 -5.52 -19.79
CA ILE A 263 -7.47 -6.79 -20.48
C ILE A 263 -8.87 -7.41 -20.46
N LYS A 264 -9.38 -7.80 -21.62
CA LYS A 264 -10.69 -8.43 -21.78
C LYS A 264 -10.54 -9.83 -22.36
N ASP A 265 -11.15 -10.81 -21.71
CA ASP A 265 -11.24 -12.18 -22.18
C ASP A 265 -12.66 -12.73 -22.00
N GLU A 266 -12.84 -14.04 -22.20
CA GLU A 266 -14.12 -14.73 -22.04
C GLU A 266 -14.67 -14.72 -20.61
N ASN A 267 -13.81 -14.54 -19.60
CA ASN A 267 -14.16 -14.57 -18.18
C ASN A 267 -14.46 -13.17 -17.63
N GLY A 268 -14.03 -12.12 -18.32
CA GLY A 268 -14.38 -10.74 -18.03
C GLY A 268 -13.25 -9.74 -18.29
N ALA A 269 -13.35 -8.60 -17.64
CA ALA A 269 -12.35 -7.54 -17.70
C ALA A 269 -11.49 -7.53 -16.42
N TYR A 270 -10.19 -7.40 -16.59
CA TYR A 270 -9.20 -7.31 -15.52
C TYR A 270 -8.03 -6.40 -15.92
N TRP A 271 -7.09 -6.16 -15.00
CA TRP A 271 -5.95 -5.27 -15.24
C TRP A 271 -4.61 -6.00 -15.11
N GLY A 272 -3.67 -5.59 -15.95
CA GLY A 272 -2.26 -6.01 -15.88
C GLY A 272 -1.47 -5.16 -14.88
N THR A 273 -0.15 -5.14 -15.06
CA THR A 273 0.77 -4.40 -14.18
C THR A 273 1.15 -3.03 -14.76
N HIS A 274 1.31 -2.96 -16.08
CA HIS A 274 1.76 -1.78 -16.83
C HIS A 274 1.01 -1.68 -18.15
N VAL A 275 1.03 -0.49 -18.76
CA VAL A 275 0.68 -0.27 -20.16
C VAL A 275 1.93 0.20 -20.88
N SER A 276 2.39 -0.51 -21.91
CA SER A 276 3.55 -0.09 -22.69
C SER A 276 3.22 1.14 -23.54
N LEU A 277 4.25 1.88 -23.97
CA LEU A 277 4.05 2.98 -24.92
C LEU A 277 3.39 2.49 -26.22
N GLU A 278 3.76 1.30 -26.70
CA GLU A 278 3.16 0.69 -27.89
C GLU A 278 1.67 0.38 -27.71
N GLU A 279 1.28 -0.19 -26.57
CA GLU A 279 -0.13 -0.44 -26.23
C GLU A 279 -0.91 0.87 -26.18
N TYR A 280 -0.30 1.91 -25.61
CA TYR A 280 -0.89 3.25 -25.60
C TYR A 280 -1.10 3.81 -27.01
N LYS A 281 -0.09 3.72 -27.90
CA LYS A 281 -0.16 4.15 -29.30
C LYS A 281 -1.27 3.40 -30.06
N ASN A 282 -1.34 2.08 -29.88
CA ASN A 282 -2.31 1.22 -30.56
C ASN A 282 -3.72 1.31 -29.97
N GLY A 283 -3.85 1.76 -28.72
CA GLY A 283 -5.13 1.82 -28.00
C GLY A 283 -5.67 0.44 -27.60
N SER A 284 -4.82 -0.59 -27.58
CA SER A 284 -5.18 -1.97 -27.24
C SER A 284 -4.09 -2.65 -26.42
N VAL A 285 -4.48 -3.45 -25.43
CA VAL A 285 -3.56 -4.22 -24.58
C VAL A 285 -3.06 -5.47 -25.32
N LEU A 286 -1.75 -5.69 -25.31
CA LEU A 286 -1.06 -6.82 -25.92
C LEU A 286 -0.59 -7.81 -24.85
N ASN A 287 -0.07 -7.29 -23.73
CA ASN A 287 0.44 -8.07 -22.62
C ASN A 287 -0.70 -8.44 -21.65
N LYS A 288 -0.94 -9.75 -21.48
CA LYS A 288 -1.99 -10.27 -20.59
C LYS A 288 -1.49 -10.63 -19.19
N ASN A 289 -0.21 -10.38 -18.90
CA ASN A 289 0.38 -10.66 -17.59
C ASN A 289 -0.32 -9.82 -16.52
N THR A 290 -0.72 -10.50 -15.45
CA THR A 290 -1.43 -9.91 -14.32
C THR A 290 -0.98 -10.59 -13.03
N ARG A 291 -1.39 -10.01 -11.92
CA ARG A 291 -1.34 -10.57 -10.57
C ARG A 291 -2.60 -10.11 -9.86
N ASP A 292 -3.23 -10.96 -9.06
CA ASP A 292 -4.41 -10.55 -8.29
C ASP A 292 -3.98 -10.04 -6.90
N ALA A 293 -3.14 -8.98 -6.86
CA ALA A 293 -2.55 -8.43 -5.64
C ALA A 293 -3.02 -7.00 -5.33
N TRP A 294 -2.72 -6.53 -4.11
CA TRP A 294 -2.87 -5.10 -3.77
C TRP A 294 -1.89 -4.26 -4.61
N CYS A 295 -0.62 -4.64 -4.67
CA CYS A 295 0.42 -3.84 -5.33
C CYS A 295 0.21 -3.69 -6.84
N TYR A 296 -0.08 -4.80 -7.52
CA TYR A 296 -0.25 -4.85 -8.97
C TYR A 296 -1.45 -5.69 -9.37
N GLY A 297 -2.11 -5.23 -10.44
CA GLY A 297 -3.25 -5.88 -11.07
C GLY A 297 -4.59 -5.52 -10.43
N THR A 298 -5.54 -6.45 -10.55
CA THR A 298 -6.96 -6.10 -10.48
C THR A 298 -7.44 -5.62 -9.12
N PRO A 299 -7.08 -6.21 -7.97
CA PRO A 299 -7.61 -5.78 -6.68
C PRO A 299 -7.35 -4.30 -6.36
N GLY A 300 -6.10 -3.84 -6.52
CA GLY A 300 -5.74 -2.44 -6.28
C GLY A 300 -6.42 -1.47 -7.27
N VAL A 301 -6.43 -1.81 -8.56
CA VAL A 301 -7.05 -0.98 -9.61
C VAL A 301 -8.57 -0.91 -9.45
N ALA A 302 -9.21 -2.05 -9.19
CA ALA A 302 -10.65 -2.10 -8.98
C ALA A 302 -11.04 -1.25 -7.76
N TYR A 303 -10.25 -1.29 -6.67
CA TYR A 303 -10.53 -0.45 -5.51
C TYR A 303 -10.45 1.05 -5.83
N SER A 304 -9.43 1.52 -6.56
CA SER A 304 -9.34 2.94 -6.93
C SER A 304 -10.52 3.38 -7.81
N LEU A 305 -10.95 2.54 -8.75
CA LEU A 305 -12.12 2.78 -9.60
C LEU A 305 -13.43 2.78 -8.80
N LEU A 306 -13.56 1.92 -7.78
CA LEU A 306 -14.72 1.93 -6.88
C LEU A 306 -14.82 3.28 -6.13
N ILE A 307 -13.72 3.71 -5.50
CA ILE A 307 -13.68 4.98 -4.78
C ILE A 307 -13.95 6.16 -5.72
N THR A 308 -13.41 6.13 -6.93
CA THR A 308 -13.66 7.14 -7.95
C THR A 308 -15.11 7.17 -8.39
N GLY A 309 -15.68 6.01 -8.72
CA GLY A 309 -17.07 5.87 -9.12
C GLY A 309 -18.03 6.39 -8.05
N LYS A 310 -17.77 6.12 -6.78
CA LYS A 310 -18.56 6.69 -5.67
C LYS A 310 -18.38 8.21 -5.55
N THR A 311 -17.15 8.71 -5.68
CA THR A 311 -16.83 10.13 -5.55
C THR A 311 -17.46 10.96 -6.67
N LEU A 312 -17.40 10.47 -7.91
CA LEU A 312 -17.99 11.11 -9.09
C LEU A 312 -19.46 10.74 -9.34
N LYS A 313 -20.04 9.84 -8.53
CA LYS A 313 -21.36 9.23 -8.76
C LYS A 313 -21.49 8.58 -10.14
N ASN A 314 -20.41 7.96 -10.62
CA ASN A 314 -20.34 7.27 -11.91
C ASN A 314 -20.55 5.76 -11.72
N GLN A 315 -21.75 5.28 -12.09
CA GLN A 315 -22.13 3.89 -11.93
C GLN A 315 -21.31 2.92 -12.80
N SER A 316 -20.86 3.33 -13.99
CA SER A 316 -20.11 2.43 -14.88
C SER A 316 -18.74 2.07 -14.30
N TYR A 317 -18.10 3.00 -13.58
CA TYR A 317 -16.86 2.73 -12.85
C TYR A 317 -17.09 1.79 -11.68
N ILE A 318 -18.19 1.98 -10.94
CA ILE A 318 -18.57 1.09 -9.83
C ILE A 318 -18.81 -0.33 -10.34
N ASP A 319 -19.60 -0.49 -11.40
CA ASP A 319 -19.93 -1.79 -11.97
C ASP A 319 -18.68 -2.51 -12.49
N CYS A 320 -17.79 -1.77 -13.17
CA CYS A 320 -16.53 -2.28 -13.66
C CYS A 320 -15.62 -2.74 -12.51
N ALA A 321 -15.45 -1.92 -11.47
CA ALA A 321 -14.69 -2.27 -10.28
C ALA A 321 -15.24 -3.52 -9.58
N VAL A 322 -16.55 -3.60 -9.38
CA VAL A 322 -17.21 -4.75 -8.75
C VAL A 322 -17.02 -6.02 -9.57
N SER A 323 -17.18 -5.94 -10.89
CA SER A 323 -16.99 -7.09 -11.78
C SER A 323 -15.54 -7.58 -11.76
N GLY A 324 -14.58 -6.66 -11.90
CA GLY A 324 -13.15 -6.98 -11.88
C GLY A 324 -12.72 -7.60 -10.55
N MET A 325 -13.13 -7.02 -9.42
CA MET A 325 -12.80 -7.57 -8.10
C MET A 325 -13.44 -8.95 -7.86
N LYS A 326 -14.67 -9.18 -8.36
CA LYS A 326 -15.29 -10.52 -8.32
C LYS A 326 -14.49 -11.55 -9.12
N LEU A 327 -13.96 -11.18 -10.28
CA LEU A 327 -13.12 -12.05 -11.09
C LEU A 327 -11.79 -12.36 -10.38
N ALA A 328 -11.06 -11.32 -9.97
CA ALA A 328 -9.77 -11.43 -9.31
C ALA A 328 -9.82 -12.25 -8.01
N SER A 329 -10.83 -12.00 -7.16
CA SER A 329 -10.98 -12.74 -5.90
C SER A 329 -11.35 -14.21 -6.05
N LYS A 330 -11.84 -14.64 -7.23
CA LYS A 330 -12.03 -16.06 -7.55
C LYS A 330 -10.79 -16.68 -8.16
N ARG A 331 -10.09 -15.92 -9.00
CA ARG A 331 -8.95 -16.38 -9.79
C ARG A 331 -7.69 -16.50 -8.94
N LEU A 332 -7.41 -15.52 -8.08
CA LEU A 332 -6.21 -15.45 -7.21
C LEU A 332 -4.91 -15.73 -7.99
N TYR A 333 -4.77 -15.14 -9.17
CA TYR A 333 -3.65 -15.39 -10.07
C TYR A 333 -2.33 -14.90 -9.46
N ASP A 334 -1.32 -15.77 -9.45
CA ASP A 334 0.03 -15.49 -8.93
C ASP A 334 0.02 -15.03 -7.45
N ILE A 335 -0.81 -15.67 -6.63
CA ILE A 335 -0.93 -15.45 -5.18
C ILE A 335 -0.66 -16.76 -4.43
N PHE A 336 0.47 -16.81 -3.72
CA PHE A 336 0.89 -17.98 -2.96
C PHE A 336 1.40 -17.68 -1.55
N SER A 337 1.57 -16.40 -1.19
CA SER A 337 1.98 -15.96 0.15
C SER A 337 0.76 -15.55 1.00
N PRO A 338 0.78 -15.73 2.33
CA PRO A 338 -0.23 -15.16 3.21
C PRO A 338 -0.07 -13.64 3.39
N SER A 339 1.01 -13.03 2.89
CA SER A 339 1.36 -11.62 3.09
C SER A 339 0.33 -10.61 2.54
N PHE A 340 0.53 -9.32 2.81
CA PHE A 340 -0.41 -8.28 2.40
C PHE A 340 -0.16 -7.79 0.96
N CYS A 341 1.10 -7.51 0.61
CA CYS A 341 1.45 -6.82 -0.64
C CYS A 341 0.96 -7.54 -1.90
N HIS A 342 1.36 -8.80 -2.01
CA HIS A 342 1.06 -9.73 -3.10
C HIS A 342 0.67 -11.11 -2.56
N GLY A 343 -0.08 -11.11 -1.46
CA GLY A 343 -0.57 -12.31 -0.82
C GLY A 343 -2.08 -12.26 -0.53
N LEU A 344 -2.56 -13.34 0.09
CA LEU A 344 -3.98 -13.51 0.41
C LEU A 344 -4.52 -12.41 1.33
N SER A 345 -3.70 -11.88 2.25
CA SER A 345 -4.16 -10.84 3.19
C SER A 345 -4.59 -9.57 2.48
N GLY A 346 -3.84 -9.12 1.45
CA GLY A 346 -4.22 -7.95 0.67
C GLY A 346 -5.55 -8.13 -0.05
N VAL A 347 -5.75 -9.29 -0.69
CA VAL A 347 -6.99 -9.60 -1.42
C VAL A 347 -8.17 -9.73 -0.46
N ALA A 348 -7.98 -10.40 0.68
CA ALA A 348 -8.99 -10.55 1.72
C ALA A 348 -9.42 -9.20 2.28
N TYR A 349 -8.44 -8.33 2.57
CA TYR A 349 -8.71 -7.00 3.10
C TYR A 349 -9.41 -6.10 2.07
N ILE A 350 -9.00 -6.12 0.80
CA ILE A 350 -9.69 -5.38 -0.26
C ILE A 350 -11.12 -5.91 -0.44
N CYS A 351 -11.37 -7.23 -0.36
CA CYS A 351 -12.73 -7.76 -0.33
C CYS A 351 -13.53 -7.17 0.85
N ASN A 352 -12.94 -7.11 2.05
CA ASN A 352 -13.62 -6.49 3.19
C ASN A 352 -13.97 -5.02 2.92
N ARG A 353 -13.03 -4.24 2.37
CA ARG A 353 -13.26 -2.85 1.98
C ARG A 353 -14.34 -2.70 0.89
N PHE A 354 -14.37 -3.57 -0.11
CA PHE A 354 -15.45 -3.60 -1.10
C PHE A 354 -16.80 -3.85 -0.46
N TYR A 355 -16.89 -4.73 0.54
CA TYR A 355 -18.13 -4.93 1.29
C TYR A 355 -18.53 -3.67 2.06
N GLU A 356 -17.61 -3.02 2.77
CA GLU A 356 -17.87 -1.79 3.52
C GLU A 356 -18.33 -0.65 2.61
N GLU A 357 -17.77 -0.55 1.40
CA GLU A 357 -18.12 0.48 0.42
C GLU A 357 -19.42 0.20 -0.35
N THR A 358 -19.84 -1.07 -0.50
CA THR A 358 -20.94 -1.45 -1.42
C THR A 358 -22.09 -2.22 -0.77
N ASN A 359 -21.92 -2.75 0.44
CA ASN A 359 -22.81 -3.71 1.10
C ASN A 359 -23.06 -5.02 0.30
N ILE A 360 -22.25 -5.34 -0.71
CA ILE A 360 -22.40 -6.56 -1.50
C ILE A 360 -21.89 -7.78 -0.70
N SER A 361 -22.81 -8.64 -0.27
CA SER A 361 -22.51 -9.78 0.62
C SER A 361 -21.49 -10.79 0.07
N TYR A 362 -21.32 -10.86 -1.25
CA TYR A 362 -20.28 -11.67 -1.89
C TYR A 362 -18.90 -11.34 -1.30
N PHE A 363 -18.55 -10.06 -1.22
CA PHE A 363 -17.21 -9.65 -0.79
C PHE A 363 -16.96 -9.95 0.68
N ARG A 364 -17.97 -9.82 1.55
CA ARG A 364 -17.86 -10.22 2.96
C ARG A 364 -17.57 -11.72 3.08
N LYS A 365 -18.34 -12.55 2.36
CA LYS A 365 -18.16 -14.01 2.37
C LYS A 365 -16.76 -14.39 1.85
N THR A 366 -16.31 -13.74 0.78
CA THR A 366 -14.98 -13.98 0.22
C THR A 366 -13.88 -13.54 1.18
N ALA A 367 -13.98 -12.37 1.82
CA ALA A 367 -13.02 -11.93 2.83
C ALA A 367 -12.90 -12.94 4.00
N HIS A 368 -14.03 -13.43 4.51
CA HIS A 368 -14.03 -14.43 5.59
C HIS A 368 -13.46 -15.79 5.15
N LYS A 369 -13.74 -16.21 3.91
CA LYS A 369 -13.13 -17.42 3.35
C LYS A 369 -11.61 -17.26 3.27
N LEU A 370 -11.13 -16.18 2.66
CA LEU A 370 -9.70 -15.92 2.53
C LEU A 370 -9.01 -15.76 3.89
N ALA A 371 -9.69 -15.20 4.90
CA ALA A 371 -9.18 -15.16 6.27
C ALA A 371 -8.96 -16.56 6.87
N ASN A 372 -9.85 -17.51 6.58
CA ASN A 372 -9.63 -18.92 6.96
C ASN A 372 -8.47 -19.53 6.18
N ASP A 373 -8.40 -19.30 4.86
CA ASP A 373 -7.30 -19.78 4.01
C ASP A 373 -5.94 -19.23 4.50
N ILE A 374 -5.89 -17.97 4.97
CA ILE A 374 -4.69 -17.38 5.60
C ILE A 374 -4.32 -18.12 6.88
N MET A 375 -5.29 -18.48 7.73
CA MET A 375 -5.02 -19.23 8.96
C MET A 375 -4.42 -20.61 8.70
N GLU A 376 -4.63 -21.21 7.53
CA GLU A 376 -4.00 -22.49 7.16
C GLU A 376 -2.47 -22.38 6.99
N PHE A 377 -1.93 -21.16 6.78
CA PHE A 377 -0.49 -20.90 6.74
C PHE A 377 0.15 -20.78 8.12
N TYR A 378 -0.64 -20.75 9.19
CA TYR A 378 -0.10 -20.63 10.55
C TYR A 378 0.59 -21.92 10.98
N ASN A 379 1.80 -21.77 11.49
CA ASN A 379 2.50 -22.85 12.18
C ASN A 379 3.16 -22.29 13.45
N ASP A 380 2.85 -22.90 14.59
CA ASP A 380 3.39 -22.46 15.88
C ASP A 380 4.92 -22.65 16.01
N GLU A 381 5.50 -23.54 15.21
CA GLU A 381 6.96 -23.73 15.13
C GLU A 381 7.67 -22.58 14.41
N PHE A 382 6.94 -21.79 13.60
CA PHE A 382 7.53 -20.64 12.94
C PHE A 382 7.77 -19.52 13.96
N PRO A 383 8.92 -18.81 13.90
CA PRO A 383 9.26 -17.80 14.89
C PRO A 383 8.21 -16.69 15.02
N PHE A 384 7.56 -16.34 13.92
CA PHE A 384 6.49 -15.34 13.86
C PHE A 384 5.16 -15.93 13.39
N GLY A 385 4.95 -17.25 13.53
CA GLY A 385 3.70 -17.93 13.16
C GLY A 385 3.46 -18.08 11.65
N PHE A 386 3.98 -17.17 10.83
CA PHE A 386 3.84 -17.17 9.38
C PHE A 386 5.19 -16.96 8.70
N LYS A 387 5.31 -17.46 7.47
CA LYS A 387 6.43 -17.18 6.56
C LYS A 387 5.92 -16.33 5.41
N ASN A 388 6.71 -15.34 5.00
CA ASN A 388 6.53 -14.75 3.68
C ASN A 388 7.05 -15.74 2.64
N ILE A 389 6.38 -15.83 1.51
CA ILE A 389 6.73 -16.72 0.42
C ILE A 389 6.99 -15.88 -0.82
N GLU A 390 8.18 -15.98 -1.39
CA GLU A 390 8.59 -15.31 -2.63
C GLU A 390 8.95 -16.34 -3.71
N GLY A 391 9.06 -15.88 -4.96
CA GLY A 391 9.52 -16.69 -6.08
C GLY A 391 8.38 -17.09 -7.01
N SER A 392 8.38 -18.34 -7.46
CA SER A 392 7.33 -18.91 -8.32
C SER A 392 6.71 -20.15 -7.68
N GLU A 393 5.64 -20.67 -8.26
CA GLU A 393 4.98 -21.89 -7.76
C GLU A 393 5.95 -23.07 -7.66
N GLU A 394 6.90 -23.18 -8.60
CA GLU A 394 7.91 -24.24 -8.66
C GLU A 394 9.13 -23.98 -7.76
N ASN A 395 9.45 -22.71 -7.48
CA ASN A 395 10.64 -22.30 -6.74
C ASN A 395 10.27 -21.28 -5.66
N LYS A 396 9.78 -21.79 -4.53
CA LYS A 396 9.37 -20.97 -3.38
C LYS A 396 10.51 -20.75 -2.40
N GLU A 397 10.70 -19.51 -2.01
CA GLU A 397 11.62 -19.10 -0.95
C GLU A 397 10.83 -18.59 0.26
N TYR A 398 11.31 -18.89 1.48
CA TYR A 398 10.57 -18.63 2.71
C TYR A 398 11.35 -17.71 3.63
N TYR A 399 10.69 -16.64 4.10
CA TYR A 399 11.31 -15.58 4.88
C TYR A 399 10.56 -15.31 6.18
N ASP A 400 11.31 -15.02 7.25
CA ASP A 400 10.77 -14.53 8.52
C ASP A 400 10.68 -13.01 8.48
N CYS A 401 9.46 -12.49 8.26
CA CYS A 401 9.21 -11.06 8.12
C CYS A 401 8.19 -10.58 9.17
N VAL A 402 8.42 -9.37 9.70
CA VAL A 402 7.58 -8.76 10.76
C VAL A 402 6.77 -7.56 10.30
N GLY A 403 7.14 -6.95 9.17
CA GLY A 403 6.57 -5.69 8.71
C GLY A 403 5.14 -5.76 8.16
N LEU A 404 4.68 -4.64 7.61
CA LEU A 404 3.30 -4.46 7.18
C LEU A 404 3.02 -5.02 5.78
N ILE A 405 3.99 -4.96 4.86
CA ILE A 405 3.85 -5.34 3.45
C ILE A 405 3.97 -6.87 3.30
N ASP A 406 5.12 -7.41 3.71
CA ASP A 406 5.46 -8.83 3.53
C ASP A 406 5.50 -9.61 4.84
N GLY A 407 5.24 -8.94 5.96
CA GLY A 407 5.43 -9.53 7.28
C GLY A 407 4.16 -9.90 8.01
N THR A 408 4.40 -10.53 9.16
CA THR A 408 3.36 -11.04 10.07
C THR A 408 2.41 -9.93 10.54
N ALA A 409 2.88 -8.70 10.74
CA ALA A 409 2.00 -7.62 11.20
C ALA A 409 0.85 -7.33 10.24
N GLY A 410 1.11 -7.30 8.92
CA GLY A 410 0.06 -7.10 7.91
C GLY A 410 -0.97 -8.23 7.88
N ILE A 411 -0.52 -9.47 8.12
CA ILE A 411 -1.38 -10.66 8.21
C ILE A 411 -2.31 -10.53 9.42
N LEU A 412 -1.76 -10.27 10.61
CA LEU A 412 -2.53 -10.20 11.84
C LEU A 412 -3.52 -9.03 11.83
N LEU A 413 -3.12 -7.87 11.32
CA LEU A 413 -4.00 -6.70 11.16
C LEU A 413 -5.19 -7.01 10.24
N THR A 414 -4.95 -7.76 9.17
CA THR A 414 -6.01 -8.20 8.25
C THR A 414 -7.01 -9.13 8.95
N LEU A 415 -6.51 -10.15 9.66
CA LEU A 415 -7.35 -11.07 10.41
C LEU A 415 -8.21 -10.34 11.46
N LEU A 416 -7.59 -9.44 12.22
CA LEU A 416 -8.28 -8.59 13.21
C LEU A 416 -9.38 -7.74 12.59
N ALA A 417 -9.11 -7.12 11.44
CA ALA A 417 -10.07 -6.26 10.77
C ALA A 417 -11.26 -7.05 10.20
N ILE A 418 -11.02 -8.23 9.61
CA ILE A 418 -12.11 -9.08 9.09
C ILE A 418 -12.96 -9.63 10.24
N GLN A 419 -12.35 -10.00 11.36
CA GLN A 419 -13.06 -10.57 12.50
C GLN A 419 -13.89 -9.54 13.28
N ASN A 420 -13.30 -8.39 13.61
CA ASN A 420 -13.82 -7.46 14.61
C ASN A 420 -14.03 -6.02 14.09
N SER A 421 -13.81 -5.82 12.79
CA SER A 421 -13.65 -4.50 12.15
C SER A 421 -12.39 -3.77 12.62
N LYS A 422 -11.78 -3.02 11.71
CA LYS A 422 -10.63 -2.16 12.00
C LYS A 422 -10.96 -1.09 13.05
N LYS A 423 -10.01 -0.75 13.94
CA LYS A 423 -10.13 0.29 14.97
C LYS A 423 -9.11 1.43 14.84
N THR A 424 -7.99 1.20 14.17
CA THR A 424 -6.92 2.19 13.94
C THR A 424 -6.68 2.41 12.44
N PRO A 425 -6.12 3.55 12.00
CA PRO A 425 -6.04 3.88 10.57
C PRO A 425 -4.86 3.21 9.85
N TRP A 426 -4.41 2.02 10.27
CA TRP A 426 -3.20 1.36 9.73
C TRP A 426 -3.26 1.13 8.20
N ASP A 427 -4.45 0.96 7.65
CA ASP A 427 -4.73 0.75 6.23
C ASP A 427 -4.66 2.03 5.38
N CYS A 428 -4.48 3.21 5.99
CA CYS A 428 -4.05 4.42 5.29
C CYS A 428 -2.72 4.18 4.58
N ALA A 429 -1.83 3.34 5.12
CA ALA A 429 -0.59 2.95 4.47
C ALA A 429 -0.83 2.38 3.06
N PHE A 430 -1.96 1.69 2.87
CA PHE A 430 -2.31 1.00 1.64
C PHE A 430 -3.28 1.78 0.75
N LEU A 431 -3.61 3.03 1.11
CA LEU A 431 -4.66 3.83 0.47
C LEU A 431 -6.04 3.14 0.50
N LEU A 432 -6.30 2.36 1.56
CA LEU A 432 -7.55 1.60 1.71
C LEU A 432 -8.47 2.17 2.80
N SER A 433 -8.03 3.17 3.57
CA SER A 433 -8.85 3.77 4.61
C SER A 433 -9.95 4.68 4.07
N GLU A 434 -11.01 4.80 4.86
CA GLU A 434 -11.94 5.92 4.82
C GLU A 434 -11.23 7.18 5.32
N VAL A 435 -11.56 8.32 4.71
CA VAL A 435 -11.11 9.66 5.06
C VAL A 435 -12.31 10.55 5.34
#